data_AF-A0A7W7AN16-F1
#
_entry.id   AF-A0A7W7AN16-F1
#
_cell.length_a   1.000
_cell.length_b   1.000
_cell.length_c   1.000
_cell.angle_alpha   90.00
_cell.angle_beta   90.00
_cell.angle_gamma   90.00
#
_symmetry.space_group_name_H-M   'P 1'
#
loop_
_entity.id
_entity.type
_entity.pdbx_description
1 polymer ?
#
loop_
_entity_poly.entity_id
_entity_poly.type
_entity_poly.pdbx_seq_one_letter_code
_entity_poly.pdbx_strand_id
1 'polypeptide(L)'
;MSVYLHLFHGRDALEQDLDTWGREGPTIGPLSYVHTTYGSDVKLRGAREVMEKHFPDAQIHFHDGYGEHAIQLDGDCLPHGGTLYGDWSICGAEPLRARGTPCVTPVCDKCGSDDLVKDAAAVWDRETQAWSLASTYDATTCQVCLRQGDDMEKWVPAA
;
A
#
# COMPACT_ATOMS: atom_id res chain seq x y z
N MET A 1 12.73 4.62 3.24
CA MET A 1 11.81 3.88 2.33
C MET A 1 11.02 2.87 3.16
N SER A 2 9.70 2.84 3.02
CA SER A 2 8.82 1.94 3.79
C SER A 2 8.36 0.77 2.95
N VAL A 3 8.13 -0.36 3.58
CA VAL A 3 7.53 -1.55 2.96
C VAL A 3 6.23 -1.94 3.65
N TYR A 4 5.45 -2.79 3.01
CA TYR A 4 4.18 -3.27 3.50
C TYR A 4 4.07 -4.77 3.25
N LEU A 5 3.46 -5.49 4.18
CA LEU A 5 3.14 -6.91 4.05
C LEU A 5 1.66 -7.05 3.69
N HIS A 6 1.34 -7.58 2.51
CA HIS A 6 -0.03 -7.85 2.09
C HIS A 6 -0.33 -9.35 2.21
N LEU A 7 -1.38 -9.70 2.95
CA LEU A 7 -1.80 -11.08 3.21
C LEU A 7 -2.97 -11.47 2.31
N PHE A 8 -2.94 -12.66 1.74
CA PHE A 8 -4.04 -13.19 0.92
C PHE A 8 -4.04 -14.72 0.95
N HIS A 9 -5.02 -15.33 0.28
CA HIS A 9 -5.18 -16.78 0.29
C HIS A 9 -5.54 -17.35 1.67
N GLY A 10 -6.44 -16.65 2.37
CA GLY A 10 -6.85 -16.95 3.75
C GLY A 10 -7.82 -18.12 3.89
N ARG A 11 -7.57 -18.98 4.89
CA ARG A 11 -8.39 -20.15 5.28
C ARG A 11 -8.63 -20.22 6.80
N ASP A 12 -9.62 -21.00 7.21
CA ASP A 12 -9.97 -21.26 8.62
C ASP A 12 -9.15 -22.39 9.25
N ALA A 13 -8.73 -23.37 8.45
CA ALA A 13 -7.91 -24.51 8.88
C ALA A 13 -6.87 -24.87 7.80
N LEU A 14 -5.74 -25.44 8.19
CA LEU A 14 -4.63 -25.75 7.27
C LEU A 14 -5.04 -26.70 6.16
N GLU A 15 -5.85 -27.71 6.49
CA GLU A 15 -6.29 -28.74 5.55
C GLU A 15 -7.51 -28.33 4.73
N GLN A 16 -8.01 -27.10 4.92
CA GLN A 16 -9.16 -26.61 4.16
C GLN A 16 -8.79 -26.51 2.68
N ASP A 17 -9.49 -27.28 1.87
CA ASP A 17 -9.47 -27.13 0.42
C ASP A 17 -10.25 -25.86 0.03
N LEU A 18 -9.63 -25.03 -0.80
CA LEU A 18 -10.21 -23.76 -1.22
C LEU A 18 -10.60 -23.88 -2.69
N ASP A 19 -11.90 -23.93 -2.96
CA ASP A 19 -12.46 -23.91 -4.31
C ASP A 19 -12.12 -22.61 -5.10
N THR A 20 -11.64 -21.58 -4.40
CA THR A 20 -11.24 -20.26 -4.94
C THR A 20 -10.00 -19.73 -4.19
N TRP A 21 -9.66 -18.44 -4.32
CA TRP A 21 -8.52 -17.81 -3.62
C TRP A 21 -8.72 -17.59 -2.12
N GLY A 22 -9.79 -18.06 -1.50
CA GLY A 22 -10.03 -17.86 -0.06
C GLY A 22 -10.27 -16.39 0.33
N ARG A 23 -9.94 -16.04 1.58
CA ARG A 23 -10.14 -14.68 2.12
C ARG A 23 -8.98 -13.75 1.80
N GLU A 24 -9.30 -12.52 1.42
CA GLU A 24 -8.32 -11.42 1.35
C GLU A 24 -7.98 -10.94 2.76
N GLY A 25 -6.69 -10.71 3.00
CA GLY A 25 -6.18 -10.26 4.29
C GLY A 25 -5.81 -8.79 4.31
N PRO A 26 -5.41 -8.28 5.48
CA PRO A 26 -4.99 -6.90 5.60
C PRO A 26 -3.64 -6.68 4.91
N THR A 27 -3.40 -5.40 4.62
CA THR A 27 -2.08 -4.88 4.34
C THR A 27 -1.52 -4.25 5.61
N ILE A 28 -0.38 -4.74 6.08
CA ILE A 28 0.29 -4.31 7.30
C ILE A 28 1.45 -3.38 6.93
N GLY A 29 1.38 -2.14 7.41
CA GLY A 29 2.44 -1.15 7.26
C GLY A 29 1.96 0.27 7.47
N PRO A 30 2.83 1.28 7.29
CA PRO A 30 4.22 1.15 6.82
C PRO A 30 5.15 0.44 7.82
N LEU A 31 6.03 -0.41 7.30
CA LEU A 31 7.07 -1.13 8.04
C LEU A 31 8.47 -0.67 7.61
N SER A 32 9.42 -0.70 8.54
CA SER A 32 10.84 -0.50 8.26
C SER A 32 11.43 -1.67 7.48
N TYR A 33 11.02 -2.90 7.84
CA TYR A 33 11.39 -4.11 7.09
C TYR A 33 10.38 -5.24 7.32
N VAL A 34 10.41 -6.20 6.39
CA VAL A 34 9.85 -7.54 6.55
C VAL A 34 10.98 -8.54 6.31
N HIS A 35 11.15 -9.52 7.20
CA HIS A 35 12.18 -10.56 7.09
C HIS A 35 11.54 -11.92 7.24
N THR A 36 11.76 -12.83 6.29
CA THR A 36 11.31 -14.22 6.36
C THR A 36 12.50 -15.14 6.63
N THR A 37 12.44 -15.89 7.73
CA THR A 37 13.47 -16.85 8.12
C THR A 37 13.01 -18.25 7.69
N TYR A 38 13.67 -18.89 6.71
CA TYR A 38 13.52 -20.32 6.35
C TYR A 38 12.10 -20.93 6.34
N GLY A 39 11.04 -20.14 6.12
CA GLY A 39 9.66 -20.62 6.27
C GLY A 39 9.26 -20.97 7.70
N SER A 40 9.96 -20.47 8.73
CA SER A 40 9.60 -20.60 10.14
C SER A 40 8.89 -19.37 10.68
N ASP A 41 9.40 -18.18 10.35
CA ASP A 41 8.87 -16.93 10.88
C ASP A 41 8.95 -15.77 9.89
N VAL A 42 7.99 -14.85 10.04
CA VAL A 42 7.98 -13.55 9.39
C VAL A 42 8.10 -12.47 10.45
N LYS A 43 9.22 -11.75 10.46
CA LYS A 43 9.53 -10.65 11.37
C LYS A 43 9.19 -9.33 10.73
N LEU A 44 8.49 -8.50 11.49
CA LEU A 44 8.05 -7.16 11.10
C LEU A 44 8.65 -6.16 12.06
N ARG A 45 9.24 -5.09 11.52
CA ARG A 45 9.59 -3.91 12.31
C ARG A 45 8.78 -2.71 11.86
N GLY A 46 8.08 -2.07 12.78
CA GLY A 46 7.20 -0.94 12.47
C GLY A 46 7.10 0.04 13.63
N ALA A 47 6.52 1.21 13.35
CA ALA A 47 6.20 2.21 14.35
C ALA A 47 5.12 1.68 15.31
N ARG A 48 5.13 2.14 16.57
CA ARG A 48 4.19 1.71 17.61
C ARG A 48 2.73 1.66 17.16
N GLU A 49 2.25 2.74 16.55
CA GLU A 49 0.87 2.84 16.06
C GLU A 49 0.50 1.72 15.06
N VAL A 50 1.41 1.37 14.15
CA VAL A 50 1.19 0.30 13.16
C VAL A 50 1.17 -1.05 13.85
N MET A 51 2.13 -1.30 14.76
CA MET A 51 2.25 -2.58 15.45
C MET A 51 1.06 -2.84 16.38
N GLU A 52 0.65 -1.85 17.17
CA GLU A 52 -0.50 -1.97 18.08
C GLU A 52 -1.83 -2.09 17.32
N LYS A 53 -1.97 -1.45 16.16
CA LYS A 53 -3.17 -1.58 15.31
C LYS A 53 -3.35 -3.00 14.77
N HIS A 54 -2.28 -3.63 14.29
CA HIS A 54 -2.35 -4.93 13.62
C HIS A 54 -2.11 -6.11 14.57
N PHE A 55 -1.46 -5.88 15.71
CA PHE A 55 -1.16 -6.91 16.70
C PHE A 55 -1.50 -6.42 18.12
N PRO A 56 -2.77 -6.07 18.39
CA PRO A 56 -3.17 -5.44 19.66
C PRO A 56 -2.90 -6.33 20.89
N ASP A 57 -2.94 -7.65 20.70
CA ASP A 57 -2.74 -8.63 21.77
C ASP A 57 -1.29 -9.14 21.88
N ALA A 58 -0.40 -8.69 20.99
CA ALA A 58 0.99 -9.12 20.99
C ALA A 58 1.82 -8.33 22.01
N GLN A 59 2.63 -9.03 22.81
CA GLN A 59 3.58 -8.40 23.72
C GLN A 59 4.82 -7.94 22.94
N ILE A 60 4.78 -6.71 22.44
CA ILE A 60 5.87 -6.11 21.65
C ILE A 60 6.64 -5.11 22.52
N HIS A 61 7.96 -5.29 22.60
CA HIS A 61 8.83 -4.30 23.23
C HIS A 61 9.18 -3.20 22.22
N PHE A 62 8.98 -1.94 22.65
CA PHE A 62 9.25 -0.78 21.82
C PHE A 62 10.52 -0.04 22.26
N HIS A 63 11.37 0.31 21.30
CA HIS A 63 12.55 1.15 21.49
C HIS A 63 12.51 2.29 20.46
N ASP A 64 12.67 3.53 20.93
CA ASP A 64 12.58 4.75 20.11
C ASP A 64 11.31 4.84 19.23
N GLY A 65 10.19 4.34 19.76
CA GLY A 65 8.90 4.34 19.05
C GLY A 65 8.71 3.22 18.03
N TYR A 66 9.69 2.32 17.85
CA TYR A 66 9.62 1.18 16.95
C TYR A 66 9.64 -0.14 17.72
N GLY A 67 8.88 -1.12 17.23
CA GLY A 67 8.81 -2.47 17.79
C GLY A 67 9.08 -3.52 16.72
N GLU A 68 9.46 -4.70 17.17
CA GLU A 68 9.68 -5.87 16.32
C GLU A 68 8.75 -7.00 16.77
N HIS A 69 8.06 -7.63 15.82
CA HIS A 69 7.16 -8.75 16.07
C HIS A 69 7.51 -9.90 15.14
N ALA A 70 7.69 -11.09 15.69
CA ALA A 70 7.95 -12.32 14.95
C ALA A 70 6.67 -13.16 14.92
N ILE A 71 6.10 -13.33 13.73
CA ILE A 71 4.94 -14.20 13.50
C ILE A 71 5.50 -15.58 13.16
N GLN A 72 5.18 -16.59 13.96
CA GLN A 72 5.51 -17.98 13.64
C GLN A 72 4.55 -18.48 12.57
N LEU A 73 5.07 -19.11 11.52
CA LEU A 73 4.25 -19.77 10.52
C LEU A 73 3.65 -21.05 11.11
N ASP A 74 2.41 -21.33 10.72
CA ASP A 74 1.72 -22.58 11.02
C ASP A 74 1.64 -23.39 9.73
N GLY A 75 2.47 -24.42 9.62
CA GLY A 75 2.74 -25.08 8.34
C GLY A 75 3.36 -24.11 7.33
N ASP A 76 2.71 -23.93 6.19
CA ASP A 76 3.07 -22.97 5.15
C ASP A 76 2.26 -21.66 5.24
N CYS A 77 1.41 -21.51 6.26
CA CYS A 77 0.50 -20.38 6.40
C CYS A 77 0.97 -19.37 7.46
N LEU A 78 0.71 -18.08 7.21
CA LEU A 78 0.93 -16.99 8.15
C LEU A 78 -0.35 -16.73 8.96
N PRO A 79 -0.36 -16.93 10.28
CA PRO A 79 -1.51 -16.66 11.13
C PRO A 79 -1.68 -15.16 11.40
N HIS A 80 -2.86 -14.62 11.13
CA HIS A 80 -3.21 -13.24 11.48
C HIS A 80 -4.72 -13.07 11.65
N GLY A 81 -5.15 -12.43 12.75
CA GLY A 81 -6.58 -12.13 13.00
C GLY A 81 -7.49 -13.37 12.97
N GLY A 82 -6.99 -14.53 13.42
CA GLY A 82 -7.72 -15.80 13.38
C GLY A 82 -7.85 -16.45 11.99
N THR A 83 -7.17 -15.92 10.96
CA THR A 83 -7.09 -16.52 9.62
C THR A 83 -5.68 -17.00 9.35
N LEU A 84 -5.57 -18.12 8.62
CA LEU A 84 -4.31 -18.69 8.14
C LEU A 84 -4.13 -18.26 6.67
N TYR A 85 -3.12 -17.45 6.37
CA TYR A 85 -2.88 -16.95 5.02
C TYR A 85 -1.79 -17.77 4.32
N GLY A 86 -2.14 -18.41 3.21
CA GLY A 86 -1.19 -19.23 2.45
C GLY A 86 -0.16 -18.41 1.66
N ASP A 87 -0.48 -17.15 1.35
CA ASP A 87 0.39 -16.29 0.54
C ASP A 87 0.53 -14.89 1.15
N TRP A 88 1.71 -14.30 0.95
CA TRP A 88 1.97 -12.90 1.27
C TRP A 88 2.95 -12.25 0.30
N SER A 89 2.76 -10.94 0.09
CA SER A 89 3.63 -10.12 -0.76
C SER A 89 4.25 -8.98 0.04
N ILE A 90 5.50 -8.63 -0.28
CA ILE A 90 6.16 -7.42 0.25
C ILE A 90 6.11 -6.34 -0.85
N CYS A 91 5.52 -5.20 -0.54
CA CYS A 91 5.28 -4.12 -1.50
C CYS A 91 5.83 -2.78 -0.99
N GLY A 92 6.15 -1.87 -1.91
CA GLY A 92 6.34 -0.45 -1.60
C GLY A 92 5.00 0.24 -1.26
N ALA A 93 5.00 1.57 -1.14
CA ALA A 93 3.75 2.33 -0.93
C ALA A 93 2.84 2.36 -2.17
N GLU A 94 3.41 2.22 -3.37
CA GLU A 94 2.73 2.34 -4.66
C GLU A 94 1.93 1.09 -5.12
N PRO A 95 2.31 -0.17 -4.79
CA PRO A 95 1.60 -1.35 -5.29
C PRO A 95 0.29 -1.72 -4.55
N LEU A 96 -0.08 -1.02 -3.47
CA LEU A 96 -1.21 -1.44 -2.61
C LEU A 96 -2.48 -0.64 -2.90
N ARG A 97 -2.92 -0.64 -4.15
CA ARG A 97 -4.33 -0.37 -4.45
C ARG A 97 -5.12 -1.61 -4.05
N ALA A 98 -6.15 -1.47 -3.22
CA ALA A 98 -7.03 -2.58 -2.89
C ALA A 98 -7.54 -3.23 -4.18
N ARG A 99 -7.48 -4.56 -4.26
CA ARG A 99 -7.97 -5.30 -5.43
C ARG A 99 -9.42 -4.88 -5.68
N GLY A 100 -9.71 -4.39 -6.90
CA GLY A 100 -11.04 -3.90 -7.27
C GLY A 100 -11.29 -2.39 -7.10
N THR A 101 -10.32 -1.60 -6.63
CA THR A 101 -10.44 -0.14 -6.70
C THR A 101 -10.43 0.29 -8.18
N PRO A 102 -11.48 0.97 -8.70
CA PRO A 102 -11.48 1.41 -10.08
C PRO A 102 -10.29 2.34 -10.33
N CYS A 103 -9.43 1.96 -11.26
CA CYS A 103 -8.42 2.88 -11.75
C CYS A 103 -9.13 3.96 -12.56
N VAL A 104 -8.83 5.23 -12.29
CA VAL A 104 -9.40 6.37 -13.01
C VAL A 104 -8.30 7.22 -13.60
N THR A 105 -8.58 7.83 -14.75
CA THR A 105 -7.69 8.77 -15.46
C THR A 105 -8.41 10.11 -15.60
N PRO A 106 -7.76 11.25 -15.28
CA PRO A 106 -8.35 12.56 -15.53
C PRO A 106 -8.22 12.87 -17.03
N VAL A 107 -9.32 13.30 -17.65
CA VAL A 107 -9.34 13.78 -19.03
C VAL A 107 -9.88 15.21 -19.08
N CYS A 108 -9.46 15.95 -20.10
CA CYS A 108 -10.05 17.22 -20.44
C CYS A 108 -11.52 16.98 -20.84
N ASP A 109 -12.48 17.19 -19.93
CA ASP A 109 -13.16 18.44 -20.12
C ASP A 109 -13.87 18.75 -21.46
N LYS A 110 -13.07 19.42 -22.31
CA LYS A 110 -13.40 19.99 -23.61
C LYS A 110 -13.02 19.08 -24.78
N CYS A 111 -11.85 18.44 -24.75
CA CYS A 111 -11.30 17.70 -25.91
C CYS A 111 -11.13 16.20 -25.68
N GLY A 112 -11.31 15.72 -24.46
CA GLY A 112 -11.17 14.31 -24.07
C GLY A 112 -9.74 13.80 -23.89
N SER A 113 -8.72 14.62 -24.12
CA SER A 113 -7.32 14.22 -23.92
C SER A 113 -6.99 14.06 -22.43
N ASP A 114 -6.20 13.03 -22.12
CA ASP A 114 -5.58 12.74 -20.82
C ASP A 114 -4.24 13.47 -20.60
N ASP A 115 -3.77 14.23 -21.59
CA ASP A 115 -2.54 15.04 -21.51
C ASP A 115 -2.83 16.36 -20.76
N LEU A 116 -2.91 16.22 -19.44
CA LEU A 116 -3.17 17.29 -18.49
C LEU A 116 -1.94 17.54 -17.61
N VAL A 117 -1.64 18.81 -17.34
CA VAL A 117 -0.66 19.23 -16.33
C VAL A 117 -1.34 20.05 -15.24
N LYS A 118 -0.75 20.03 -14.05
CA LYS A 118 -1.16 20.88 -12.92
C LYS A 118 0.00 21.74 -12.43
N ASP A 119 -0.34 22.90 -11.93
CA ASP A 119 0.60 23.70 -11.15
C ASP A 119 0.92 22.98 -9.83
N ALA A 120 2.19 23.03 -9.46
CA ALA A 120 2.70 22.31 -8.31
C ALA A 120 3.88 23.02 -7.65
N ALA A 121 4.03 22.82 -6.35
CA ALA A 121 5.25 23.15 -5.63
C ALA A 121 6.11 21.90 -5.48
N ALA A 122 7.42 22.05 -5.69
CA ALA A 122 8.41 21.03 -5.38
C ALA A 122 9.36 21.54 -4.30
N VAL A 123 9.82 20.62 -3.44
CA VAL A 123 10.80 20.89 -2.38
C VAL A 123 12.08 20.10 -2.64
N TRP A 124 13.23 20.68 -2.29
CA TRP A 124 14.51 19.98 -2.40
C TRP A 124 14.63 18.94 -1.28
N ASP A 125 14.69 17.66 -1.66
CA ASP A 125 14.94 16.56 -0.75
C ASP A 125 16.45 16.38 -0.55
N ARG A 126 16.90 16.54 0.70
CA ARG A 126 18.32 16.42 1.07
C ARG A 126 18.82 14.97 1.09
N GLU A 127 17.95 14.00 1.34
CA GLU A 127 18.32 12.59 1.40
C GLU A 127 18.47 12.03 -0.02
N THR A 128 17.49 12.30 -0.87
CA THR A 128 17.48 11.77 -2.26
C THR A 128 18.21 12.67 -3.26
N GLN A 129 18.61 13.89 -2.86
CA GLN A 129 19.28 14.88 -3.71
C GLN A 129 18.50 15.18 -5.00
N ALA A 130 17.18 15.30 -4.87
CA ALA A 130 16.26 15.55 -5.96
C ALA A 130 15.12 16.49 -5.54
N TRP A 131 14.44 17.07 -6.53
CA TRP A 131 13.17 17.75 -6.29
C TRP A 131 12.07 16.72 -6.05
N SER A 132 11.31 16.89 -4.98
CA SER A 132 10.14 16.07 -4.64
C SER A 132 8.87 16.92 -4.68
N LEU A 133 7.78 16.37 -5.22
CA LEU A 133 6.49 17.03 -5.28
C LEU A 133 5.97 17.29 -3.85
N ALA A 134 5.75 18.56 -3.50
CA ALA A 134 5.27 18.96 -2.18
C ALA A 134 3.75 19.14 -2.16
N SER A 135 3.18 19.76 -3.19
CA SER A 135 1.73 19.99 -3.31
C SER A 135 1.33 20.24 -4.77
N THR A 136 0.09 19.91 -5.11
CA THR A 136 -0.55 20.33 -6.36
C THR A 136 -1.62 21.38 -6.07
N TYR A 137 -1.82 22.28 -7.01
CA TYR A 137 -2.84 23.34 -6.93
C TYR A 137 -4.00 23.04 -7.89
N ASP A 138 -5.02 23.87 -7.83
CA ASP A 138 -6.25 23.76 -8.60
C ASP A 138 -6.04 24.04 -10.10
N ALA A 139 -5.16 24.97 -10.46
CA ALA A 139 -4.87 25.29 -11.85
C ALA A 139 -4.38 24.07 -12.68
N THR A 140 -5.23 23.61 -13.60
CA THR A 140 -4.95 22.54 -14.56
C THR A 140 -4.85 23.14 -15.97
N THR A 141 -3.96 22.61 -16.81
CA THR A 141 -3.84 22.94 -18.23
C THR A 141 -3.88 21.66 -19.08
N CYS A 142 -4.73 21.64 -20.10
CA CYS A 142 -4.68 20.61 -21.15
C CYS A 142 -3.63 20.98 -22.20
N GLN A 143 -2.65 20.11 -22.43
CA GLN A 143 -1.56 20.34 -23.38
C GLN A 143 -2.01 20.26 -24.85
N VAL A 144 -3.14 19.60 -25.13
CA VAL A 144 -3.67 19.46 -26.49
C VAL A 144 -4.49 20.67 -26.93
N CYS A 145 -5.49 21.06 -26.14
CA CYS A 145 -6.43 22.13 -26.52
C CYS A 145 -6.19 23.47 -25.81
N LEU A 146 -5.16 23.53 -24.97
CA LEU A 146 -4.75 24.71 -24.19
C LEU A 146 -5.85 25.26 -23.28
N ARG A 147 -6.87 24.45 -22.97
CA ARG A 147 -7.86 24.82 -21.95
C ARG A 147 -7.15 24.86 -20.61
N GLN A 148 -7.44 25.89 -19.83
CA GLN A 148 -6.98 26.07 -18.46
C GLN A 148 -8.19 26.23 -17.55
N GLY A 149 -8.06 25.84 -16.29
CA GLY A 149 -9.05 26.08 -15.26
C GLY A 149 -8.90 25.16 -14.05
N ASP A 150 -9.62 25.50 -13.00
CA ASP A 150 -9.50 24.85 -11.69
C ASP A 150 -10.32 23.55 -11.60
N ASP A 151 -11.39 23.46 -12.39
CA ASP A 151 -12.35 22.34 -12.41
C ASP A 151 -12.54 21.78 -13.84
N MET A 152 -11.44 21.50 -14.55
CA MET A 152 -11.50 21.00 -15.94
C MET A 152 -11.22 19.51 -16.10
N GLU A 153 -10.92 18.80 -15.02
CA GLU A 153 -10.76 17.34 -15.03
C GLU A 153 -12.10 16.61 -14.98
N LYS A 154 -12.33 15.72 -15.94
CA LYS A 154 -13.34 14.67 -15.85
C LYS A 154 -12.65 13.34 -15.56
N TRP A 155 -13.08 12.63 -14.54
CA TRP A 155 -12.52 11.32 -14.18
C TRP A 155 -13.26 10.22 -14.93
N VAL A 156 -12.53 9.47 -15.76
CA VAL A 156 -13.05 8.31 -16.49
C VAL A 156 -12.36 7.04 -16.01
N PRO A 157 -12.98 5.85 -16.16
CA PRO A 157 -12.28 4.59 -15.94
C PRO A 157 -10.99 4.53 -16.76
N ALA A 158 -9.88 4.14 -16.14
CA ALA A 158 -8.63 3.91 -16.85
C ALA A 158 -8.80 2.74 -17.83
N ALA A 159 -8.25 2.90 -19.04
CA ALA A 159 -8.27 1.89 -20.09
C ALA A 159 -7.26 0.75 -19.84
#